data_AF-A0A6G3RX42-F1
#
_entry.id   AF-A0A6G3RX42-F1
#
_cell.length_a   1.000
_cell.length_b   1.000
_cell.length_c   1.000
_cell.angle_alpha   90.00
_cell.angle_beta   90.00
_cell.angle_gamma   90.00
#
_symmetry.space_group_name_H-M   'P 1'
#
loop_
_entity.id
_entity.type
_entity.pdbx_description
1 polymer ?
#
loop_
_entity_poly.entity_id
_entity_poly.type
_entity_poly.pdbx_seq_one_letter_code
_entity_poly.pdbx_strand_id
1 'polypeptide(L)'
;MDLLPAPRRLTRDGDGSYLFDSGTGIAAGEGTEDTARWLRATLGAVTGLALPPAGDGAGIRLSLDPSLAAEAYRLRVDEGGVAI
;
A
#
# COMPACT_ATOMS: atom_id res chain seq x y z
N MET A 1 -5.39 15.54 -12.49
CA MET A 1 -4.68 14.36 -11.96
C MET A 1 -3.31 14.86 -11.64
N ASP A 2 -2.95 14.86 -10.36
CA ASP A 2 -1.84 15.67 -9.85
C ASP A 2 -0.66 14.78 -9.42
N LEU A 3 -0.62 13.55 -9.96
CA LEU A 3 0.44 12.58 -9.70
C LEU A 3 1.65 12.87 -10.59
N LEU A 4 2.80 13.03 -9.95
CA LEU A 4 4.08 13.26 -10.60
C LEU A 4 5.11 12.26 -10.04
N PRO A 5 5.82 11.51 -10.90
CA PRO A 5 5.56 11.32 -12.34
C PRO A 5 4.19 10.67 -12.60
N ALA A 6 3.60 10.95 -13.77
CA ALA A 6 2.31 10.37 -14.13
C ALA A 6 2.41 8.84 -14.27
N PRO A 7 1.46 8.07 -13.73
CA PRO A 7 1.47 6.61 -13.88
C PRO A 7 1.26 6.20 -15.34
N ARG A 8 1.87 5.07 -15.75
CA ARG A 8 1.71 4.54 -17.11
C ARG A 8 0.26 4.18 -17.43
N ARG A 9 -0.52 3.79 -16.41
CA ARG A 9 -1.95 3.51 -16.49
C ARG A 9 -2.61 3.87 -15.17
N LEU A 10 -3.76 4.54 -15.24
CA LEU A 10 -4.63 4.80 -14.10
C LEU A 10 -6.06 4.50 -14.52
N THR A 11 -6.73 3.63 -13.76
CA THR A 11 -8.14 3.30 -13.90
C THR A 11 -8.83 3.58 -12.59
N ARG A 12 -10.05 4.11 -12.64
CA ARG A 12 -10.87 4.34 -11.46
C ARG A 12 -12.23 3.71 -11.73
N ASP A 13 -12.52 2.66 -10.97
CA ASP A 13 -13.77 1.93 -11.08
C ASP A 13 -14.63 2.31 -9.86
N GLY A 14 -15.67 3.10 -10.10
CA GLY A 14 -16.55 3.63 -9.05
C GLY A 14 -15.91 4.70 -8.15
N ASP A 15 -16.60 4.99 -7.04
CA ASP A 15 -16.24 6.05 -6.09
C ASP A 15 -15.73 5.49 -4.75
N GLY A 16 -15.38 4.20 -4.71
CA GLY A 16 -14.88 3.52 -3.51
C GLY A 16 -13.60 4.15 -2.98
N SER A 17 -13.43 4.10 -1.66
CA SER A 17 -12.23 4.59 -0.97
C SER A 17 -11.91 3.70 0.22
N TYR A 18 -10.63 3.67 0.61
CA TYR A 18 -10.18 2.99 1.81
C TYR A 18 -9.74 4.03 2.85
N LEU A 19 -10.35 3.98 4.03
CA LEU A 19 -10.02 4.88 5.13
C LEU A 19 -8.93 4.24 6.01
N PHE A 20 -7.85 4.99 6.25
CA PHE A 20 -6.88 4.61 7.26
C PHE A 20 -7.40 4.98 8.64
N ASP A 21 -7.38 4.01 9.55
CA ASP A 21 -7.82 4.12 10.93
C ASP A 21 -6.83 3.42 11.89
N SER A 22 -7.16 3.40 13.19
CA SER A 22 -6.32 2.77 14.21
C SER A 22 -6.17 1.26 14.05
N GLY A 23 -7.03 0.60 13.28
CA GLY A 23 -6.95 -0.83 12.96
C GLY A 23 -6.12 -1.13 11.71
N THR A 24 -5.73 -0.11 10.95
CA THR A 24 -4.97 -0.28 9.71
C THR A 24 -3.56 -0.76 10.00
N GLY A 25 -3.20 -1.94 9.48
CA GLY A 25 -1.86 -2.51 9.56
C GLY A 25 -1.14 -2.58 8.20
N ILE A 26 0.15 -2.93 8.23
CA ILE A 26 0.96 -3.16 7.02
C ILE A 26 1.47 -4.60 7.02
N ALA A 27 1.00 -5.39 6.05
CA ALA A 27 1.44 -6.75 5.76
C ALA A 27 2.62 -6.72 4.79
N ALA A 28 3.73 -7.34 5.21
CA ALA A 28 4.93 -7.49 4.39
C ALA A 28 4.98 -8.91 3.84
N GLY A 29 4.90 -9.06 2.52
CA GLY A 29 5.31 -10.28 1.84
C GLY A 29 6.83 -10.44 1.84
N GLU A 30 7.29 -11.64 1.53
CA GLU A 30 8.72 -11.98 1.47
C GLU A 30 9.49 -10.97 0.60
N GLY A 31 10.55 -10.38 1.17
CA GLY A 31 11.41 -9.41 0.49
C GLY A 31 10.91 -7.97 0.51
N THR A 32 9.83 -7.67 1.25
CA THR A 32 9.25 -6.32 1.37
C THR A 32 9.33 -5.72 2.78
N GLU A 33 10.00 -6.41 3.71
CA GLU A 33 10.02 -6.08 5.14
C GLU A 33 10.64 -4.71 5.42
N ASP A 34 11.71 -4.37 4.70
CA ASP A 34 12.39 -3.08 4.80
C ASP A 34 11.50 -1.95 4.29
N THR A 35 10.81 -2.16 3.17
CA THR A 35 9.82 -1.22 2.63
C THR A 35 8.66 -1.04 3.61
N ALA A 36 8.16 -2.12 4.23
CA ALA A 36 7.11 -2.04 5.23
C ALA A 36 7.55 -1.23 6.45
N ARG A 37 8.77 -1.47 6.95
CA ARG A 37 9.34 -0.72 8.08
C ARG A 37 9.47 0.77 7.76
N TRP A 38 9.98 1.11 6.57
CA TRP A 38 10.08 2.49 6.10
C TRP A 38 8.70 3.16 5.97
N LEU A 39 7.73 2.45 5.40
CA LEU A 39 6.38 2.97 5.18
C LEU A 39 5.65 3.24 6.50
N ARG A 40 5.77 2.34 7.49
CA ARG A 40 5.24 2.55 8.85
C ARG A 40 5.80 3.82 9.48
N ALA A 41 7.13 4.01 9.41
CA ALA A 41 7.77 5.19 9.99
C ALA A 41 7.31 6.49 9.29
N THR A 42 7.25 6.46 7.96
CA THR A 42 6.91 7.63 7.15
C THR A 42 5.44 8.03 7.29
N LEU A 43 4.52 7.07 7.13
CA LEU A 43 3.09 7.32 7.26
C LEU A 43 2.68 7.55 8.72
N GLY A 44 3.26 6.82 9.67
CA GLY A 44 2.97 6.98 11.09
C GLY A 44 3.34 8.39 11.59
N ALA A 45 4.46 8.94 11.11
CA ALA A 45 4.87 10.30 11.46
C ALA A 45 3.87 11.39 11.02
N VAL A 46 3.17 11.19 9.89
CA VAL A 46 2.23 12.19 9.33
C VAL A 46 0.77 11.91 9.69
N THR A 47 0.40 10.68 9.99
CA THR A 47 -0.97 10.28 10.34
C THR A 47 -1.21 10.11 11.84
N GLY A 48 -0.15 9.91 12.63
CA GLY A 48 -0.25 9.51 14.03
C GLY A 48 -0.68 8.06 14.25
N LEU A 49 -0.86 7.27 13.18
CA LEU A 49 -1.25 5.86 13.26
C LEU A 49 -0.03 4.97 13.54
N ALA A 50 -0.23 3.91 14.33
CA ALA A 50 0.82 2.94 14.65
C ALA A 50 1.20 2.04 13.47
N LEU A 51 0.24 1.76 12.59
CA LEU A 51 0.40 0.93 11.38
C LEU A 51 1.13 -0.42 11.65
N PRO A 52 0.68 -1.21 12.64
CA PRO A 52 1.42 -2.38 13.10
C PRO A 52 1.64 -3.41 11.99
N PRO A 53 2.63 -4.32 12.14
CA PRO A 53 2.70 -5.51 11.29
C PRO A 53 1.37 -6.25 11.28
N ALA A 54 0.89 -6.61 10.09
CA ALA A 54 -0.33 -7.39 9.91
C ALA A 54 -0.03 -8.64 9.08
N GLY A 55 -0.86 -9.68 9.26
CA GLY A 55 -0.92 -10.81 8.34
C GLY A 55 -1.75 -10.49 7.10
N ASP A 56 -2.20 -11.51 6.37
CA ASP A 56 -3.10 -11.34 5.23
C ASP A 56 -4.51 -10.94 5.67
N GLY A 57 -4.72 -9.65 5.90
CA GLY A 57 -6.00 -9.05 6.30
C GLY A 57 -6.26 -7.69 5.64
N ALA A 58 -7.23 -6.95 6.19
CA ALA A 58 -7.52 -5.58 5.77
C ALA A 58 -6.37 -4.63 6.16
N GLY A 59 -5.99 -3.72 5.27
CA GLY A 59 -4.86 -2.82 5.46
C GLY A 59 -4.04 -2.59 4.20
N ILE A 60 -2.74 -2.33 4.38
CA ILE A 60 -1.78 -2.22 3.28
C ILE A 60 -1.04 -3.55 3.12
N ARG A 61 -1.05 -4.15 1.93
CA ARG A 61 -0.26 -5.34 1.59
C ARG A 61 0.84 -4.96 0.60
N LEU A 62 2.07 -5.38 0.90
CA LEU A 62 3.22 -5.28 0.02
C LEU A 62 3.62 -6.67 -0.46
N SER A 63 3.81 -6.85 -1.76
CA SER A 63 4.20 -8.14 -2.34
C SER A 63 5.05 -7.99 -3.59
N LEU A 64 5.94 -8.95 -3.84
CA LEU A 64 6.71 -9.00 -5.09
C LEU A 64 5.95 -9.85 -6.12
N ASP A 65 5.72 -9.26 -7.29
CA ASP A 65 5.23 -9.97 -8.47
C ASP A 65 6.41 -10.22 -9.44
N PRO A 66 6.92 -11.47 -9.54
CA PRO A 66 8.09 -11.77 -10.37
C PRO A 66 7.82 -11.61 -11.89
N SER A 67 6.56 -11.41 -12.29
CA SER A 67 6.21 -11.09 -13.68
C SER A 67 6.41 -9.62 -14.04
N LEU A 68 6.60 -8.74 -13.05
CA LEU A 68 6.89 -7.33 -13.25
C LEU A 68 8.40 -7.11 -13.51
N ALA A 69 8.71 -6.06 -14.27
CA ALA A 69 10.07 -5.57 -14.35
C ALA A 69 10.53 -5.06 -12.97
N ALA A 70 11.85 -5.02 -12.72
CA ALA A 70 12.42 -4.77 -11.39
C ALA A 70 11.89 -3.51 -10.66
N GLU A 71 11.58 -2.43 -11.38
CA GLU A 71 11.05 -1.18 -10.81
C GLU A 71 9.55 -0.95 -11.13
N ALA A 72 8.92 -1.89 -11.82
CA ALA A 72 7.50 -1.76 -12.15
C ALA A 72 6.64 -2.13 -10.94
N TYR A 73 5.56 -1.38 -10.72
CA TYR A 73 4.61 -1.65 -9.65
C TYR A 73 3.17 -1.61 -10.17
N ARG A 74 2.27 -2.20 -9.40
CA ARG A 74 0.83 -1.95 -9.49
C ARG A 74 0.38 -1.42 -8.14
N LEU A 75 -0.63 -0.56 -8.13
CA LEU A 75 -1.26 -0.11 -6.90
C LEU A 75 -2.77 -0.24 -7.08
N ARG A 76 -3.42 -0.98 -6.18
CA ARG A 76 -4.87 -1.12 -6.11
C ARG A 76 -5.36 -0.57 -4.79
N VAL A 77 -6.45 0.18 -4.84
CA VAL A 77 -7.21 0.60 -3.66
C VAL A 77 -8.66 0.15 -3.87
N ASP A 78 -9.18 -0.58 -2.89
CA ASP A 78 -10.58 -0.98 -2.80
C ASP A 78 -11.03 -0.97 -1.33
N GLU A 79 -12.29 -1.31 -1.06
CA GLU A 79 -12.83 -1.32 0.32
C GLU A 79 -12.10 -2.30 1.25
N GLY A 80 -11.41 -3.31 0.70
CA GLY A 80 -10.61 -4.27 1.44
C GLY A 80 -9.21 -3.79 1.79
N GLY A 81 -8.74 -2.69 1.20
CA GLY A 81 -7.44 -2.10 1.53
C GLY A 81 -6.65 -1.57 0.34
N VAL A 82 -5.34 -1.54 0.53
CA VAL A 82 -4.36 -1.11 -0.46
C VAL A 82 -3.41 -2.27 -0.74
N ALA A 83 -3.21 -2.61 -2.02
CA ALA A 83 -2.26 -3.62 -2.45
C ALA A 83 -1.20 -2.99 -3.37
N ILE A 84 0.06 -3.30 -3.08
CA ILE A 84 1.24 -2.85 -3.83
C ILE A 84 2.09 -4.08 -4.18
#